data_AF-A0A923CYW4-F1
#
_entry.id   AF-A0A923CYW4-F1
#
_cell.length_a   1.000
_cell.length_b   1.000
_cell.length_c   1.000
_cell.angle_alpha   90.00
_cell.angle_beta   90.00
_cell.angle_gamma   90.00
#
_symmetry.space_group_name_H-M   'P 1'
#
loop_
_entity.id
_entity.type
_entity.pdbx_description
1 polymer ?
#
loop_
_entity_poly.entity_id
_entity_poly.type
_entity_poly.pdbx_seq_one_letter_code
_entity_poly.pdbx_strand_id
1 'polypeptide(L)'
;MPYDCPWTRTKAVAGAPAPRAGRRKARRRAAGRRPWRTIMKTAMQQPAPPECRQACDRMQDYLDQTLPKRESLAVFLHVRECGACRVQLETLQALYARLGEMPPIEAPADFDARILAAVPYENYRAMAPLRSPRVPVLLEQESLPAWLRSRSVRLVGLFAAAAALTAAASGVAAGTAAWTVAGVGCLPELSVRLQNLTRRVYVATVHRSIPR
;
A
#
# COMPACT_ATOMS: atom_id res chain seq x y z
N MET A 1 16.09 1.33 48.78
CA MET A 1 17.24 1.07 47.90
C MET A 1 17.09 1.94 46.65
N PRO A 2 18.01 2.86 46.38
CA PRO A 2 17.95 3.69 45.17
C PRO A 2 18.42 2.84 43.98
N TYR A 3 17.56 2.64 42.99
CA TYR A 3 17.96 2.04 41.73
C TYR A 3 18.57 3.14 40.85
N ASP A 4 19.91 3.18 40.82
CA ASP A 4 20.68 4.02 39.90
C ASP A 4 20.35 3.61 38.45
N CYS A 5 19.61 4.46 37.74
CA CYS A 5 19.33 4.27 36.32
C CYS A 5 20.35 5.06 35.50
N PRO A 6 21.22 4.41 34.69
CA PRO A 6 22.39 5.07 34.09
C PRO A 6 22.11 6.04 32.93
N TRP A 7 20.85 6.34 32.58
CA TRP A 7 20.53 7.02 31.31
C TRP A 7 20.60 8.56 31.35
N THR A 8 20.82 9.19 32.51
CA THR A 8 20.99 10.66 32.59
C THR A 8 22.35 11.16 32.08
N ARG A 9 23.25 10.29 31.64
CA ARG A 9 24.56 10.68 31.10
C ARG A 9 24.52 10.81 29.58
N THR A 10 24.17 12.00 29.11
CA THR A 10 24.29 12.42 27.70
C THR A 10 25.72 12.22 27.20
N LYS A 11 25.90 11.39 26.15
CA LYS A 11 27.13 11.35 25.35
C LYS A 11 26.82 11.60 23.88
N ALA A 12 27.65 12.45 23.30
CA ALA A 12 27.62 12.97 21.95
C ALA A 12 27.57 11.88 20.87
N VAL A 13 26.78 12.14 19.82
CA VAL A 13 26.62 11.30 18.64
C VAL A 13 27.84 11.49 17.74
N ALA A 14 28.72 10.49 17.68
CA ALA A 14 29.79 10.41 16.69
C ALA A 14 29.21 9.93 15.35
N GLY A 15 29.60 10.63 14.27
CA GLY A 15 29.04 10.48 12.93
C GLY A 15 29.18 9.09 12.31
N ALA A 16 28.15 8.71 11.55
CA ALA A 16 28.08 7.47 10.78
C ALA A 16 29.05 7.50 9.58
N PRO A 17 29.84 6.44 9.33
CA PRO A 17 30.62 6.33 8.12
C PRO A 17 29.74 5.98 6.90
N ALA A 18 30.03 6.63 5.78
CA ALA A 18 29.34 6.47 4.50
C ALA A 18 29.38 5.03 3.95
N PRO A 19 28.34 4.58 3.23
CA PRO A 19 28.29 3.23 2.67
C PRO A 19 29.26 3.08 1.48
N ARG A 20 30.22 2.15 1.62
CA ARG A 20 31.11 1.72 0.54
C ARG A 20 30.32 1.06 -0.59
N ALA A 21 30.19 1.77 -1.71
CA ALA A 21 29.73 1.24 -2.98
C ALA A 21 30.78 0.27 -3.55
N GLY A 22 30.36 -0.95 -3.89
CA GLY A 22 31.18 -1.88 -4.68
C GLY A 22 31.31 -3.29 -4.10
N ARG A 23 30.21 -4.06 -4.08
CA ARG A 23 30.27 -5.54 -3.92
C ARG A 23 28.96 -6.25 -4.30
N ARG A 24 28.18 -5.72 -5.25
CA ARG A 24 26.84 -6.26 -5.58
C ARG A 24 26.77 -7.32 -6.69
N LYS A 25 27.85 -7.61 -7.44
CA LYS A 25 27.74 -8.45 -8.65
C LYS A 25 28.12 -9.93 -8.53
N ALA A 26 28.72 -10.40 -7.42
CA ALA A 26 29.21 -11.79 -7.33
C ALA A 26 28.25 -12.81 -6.68
N ARG A 27 27.10 -12.39 -6.12
CA ARG A 27 26.28 -13.28 -5.26
C ARG A 27 25.08 -13.96 -5.93
N ARG A 28 24.86 -13.76 -7.22
CA ARG A 28 23.66 -14.25 -7.93
C ARG A 28 23.76 -15.67 -8.52
N ARG A 29 24.90 -16.36 -8.40
CA ARG A 29 25.09 -17.70 -9.00
C ARG A 29 25.16 -18.89 -8.03
N ALA A 30 24.99 -18.67 -6.72
CA ALA A 30 25.03 -19.72 -5.69
C ALA A 30 23.70 -19.93 -4.95
N ALA A 31 22.56 -19.67 -5.59
CA ALA A 31 21.23 -19.99 -5.05
C ALA A 31 20.87 -21.47 -5.28
N GLY A 32 21.84 -22.36 -5.07
CA GLY A 32 21.59 -23.79 -4.91
C GLY A 32 20.96 -24.02 -3.55
N ARG A 33 19.69 -24.48 -3.56
CA ARG A 33 18.92 -25.09 -2.46
C ARG A 33 19.66 -25.09 -1.12
N ARG A 34 19.38 -24.08 -0.27
CA ARG A 34 19.78 -24.18 1.14
C ARG A 34 19.08 -25.40 1.74
N PRO A 35 19.80 -26.39 2.29
CA PRO A 35 19.17 -27.55 2.87
C PRO A 35 18.25 -27.11 4.02
N TRP A 36 17.06 -27.71 4.09
CA TRP A 36 16.00 -27.37 5.05
C TRP A 36 16.51 -27.31 6.51
N ARG A 37 17.53 -28.10 6.85
CA ARG A 37 18.22 -28.09 8.16
C ARG A 37 18.84 -26.73 8.52
N THR A 38 19.39 -25.99 7.55
CA THR A 38 20.02 -24.69 7.80
C THR A 38 18.98 -23.59 8.03
N ILE A 39 17.84 -23.66 7.36
CA ILE A 39 16.71 -22.74 7.59
C ILE A 39 16.12 -22.98 8.98
N MET A 40 15.96 -24.24 9.39
CA MET A 40 15.45 -24.57 10.73
C MET A 40 16.44 -24.21 11.86
N LYS A 41 17.75 -24.43 11.70
CA LYS A 41 18.74 -23.97 12.70
C LYS A 41 18.70 -22.45 12.89
N THR A 42 18.64 -21.70 11.80
CA THR A 42 18.53 -20.23 11.85
C THR A 42 17.16 -19.78 12.39
N ALA A 43 16.13 -20.62 12.28
CA ALA A 43 14.81 -20.45 12.90
C ALA A 43 14.83 -20.62 14.43
N MET A 44 15.62 -21.58 14.91
CA MET A 44 15.69 -22.01 16.31
C MET A 44 16.79 -21.32 17.13
N GLN A 45 17.66 -20.51 16.51
CA GLN A 45 18.60 -19.68 17.27
C GLN A 45 17.78 -18.65 18.07
N GLN A 46 17.68 -18.87 19.39
CA GLN A 46 17.11 -17.90 20.31
C GLN A 46 17.91 -16.59 20.19
N PRO A 47 17.24 -15.42 20.10
CA PRO A 47 17.93 -14.15 20.16
C PRO A 47 18.67 -14.07 21.51
N ALA A 48 19.94 -13.64 21.48
CA ALA A 48 20.68 -13.38 22.71
C ALA A 48 19.85 -12.42 23.59
N PRO A 49 19.80 -12.63 24.92
CA PRO A 49 19.01 -11.77 25.79
C PRO A 49 19.53 -10.33 25.64
N PRO A 50 18.65 -9.36 25.32
CA PRO A 50 19.07 -7.98 25.19
C PRO A 50 19.52 -7.45 26.55
N GLU A 51 20.50 -6.54 26.52
CA GLU A 51 20.86 -5.77 27.71
C GLU A 51 19.71 -4.82 28.09
N CYS A 52 19.62 -4.41 29.36
CA CYS A 52 18.53 -3.55 29.84
C CYS A 52 18.35 -2.30 28.97
N ARG A 53 19.45 -1.67 28.53
CA ARG A 53 19.41 -0.50 27.65
C ARG A 53 18.71 -0.81 26.32
N GLN A 54 19.07 -1.92 25.68
CA GLN A 54 18.47 -2.32 24.41
C GLN A 54 17.00 -2.72 24.56
N ALA A 55 16.63 -3.30 25.71
CA ALA A 55 15.24 -3.61 26.03
C ALA A 55 14.40 -2.33 26.21
N CYS A 56 14.92 -1.33 26.93
CA CYS A 56 14.28 -0.04 27.11
C CYS A 56 14.14 0.73 25.79
N ASP A 57 15.19 0.77 24.97
CA ASP A 57 15.18 1.46 23.66
C ASP A 57 14.12 0.88 22.71
N ARG A 58 13.78 -0.41 22.87
CA ARG A 58 12.79 -1.14 22.05
C ARG A 58 11.40 -1.22 22.69
N MET A 59 11.21 -0.67 23.88
CA MET A 59 9.98 -0.88 24.64
C MET A 59 8.77 -0.20 24.01
N GLN A 60 8.97 0.94 23.35
CA GLN A 60 7.93 1.65 22.61
C GLN A 60 7.46 0.83 21.39
N ASP A 61 8.40 0.39 20.55
CA ASP A 61 8.10 -0.45 19.37
C ASP A 61 7.46 -1.80 19.76
N TYR A 62 7.75 -2.28 20.99
CA TYR A 62 7.09 -3.45 21.56
C TYR A 62 5.61 -3.20 21.87
N LEU A 63 5.31 -2.07 22.50
CA LEU A 63 3.93 -1.66 22.81
C LEU A 63 3.12 -1.35 21.55
N ASP A 64 3.75 -0.71 20.56
CA ASP A 64 3.13 -0.39 19.26
C ASP A 64 3.00 -1.61 18.33
N GLN A 65 3.50 -2.78 18.75
CA GLN A 65 3.49 -4.04 17.97
C GLN A 65 4.22 -3.94 16.61
N THR A 66 5.18 -3.04 16.50
CA THR A 66 5.97 -2.82 15.27
C THR A 66 7.24 -3.67 15.23
N LEU A 67 7.68 -4.21 16.37
CA LEU A 67 8.85 -5.10 16.44
C LEU A 67 8.62 -6.44 15.73
N PRO A 68 9.65 -6.97 15.02
CA PRO A 68 9.63 -8.33 14.53
C PRO A 68 9.45 -9.34 15.67
N LYS A 69 8.63 -10.38 15.46
CA LYS A 69 8.25 -11.40 16.47
C LYS A 69 9.42 -11.92 17.34
N ARG A 70 10.60 -12.11 16.75
CA ARG A 70 11.80 -12.58 17.50
C ARG A 70 12.29 -11.55 18.50
N GLU A 71 12.33 -10.29 18.10
CA GLU A 71 12.79 -9.21 18.96
C GLU A 71 11.75 -8.90 20.04
N SER A 72 10.46 -8.97 19.70
CA SER A 72 9.38 -8.88 20.69
C SER A 72 9.49 -9.98 21.76
N LEU A 73 9.80 -11.21 21.35
CA LEU A 73 10.04 -12.32 22.29
C LEU A 73 11.26 -12.07 23.17
N ALA A 74 12.34 -11.52 22.61
CA ALA A 74 13.57 -11.21 23.35
C ALA A 74 13.32 -10.15 24.45
N VAL A 75 12.60 -9.08 24.10
CA VAL A 75 12.18 -8.04 25.05
C VAL A 75 11.25 -8.61 26.11
N PHE A 76 10.27 -9.42 25.72
CA PHE A 76 9.35 -10.09 26.64
C PHE A 76 10.08 -10.97 27.68
N LEU A 77 11.03 -11.80 27.22
CA LEU A 77 11.82 -12.65 28.13
C LEU A 77 12.66 -11.80 29.08
N HIS A 78 13.31 -10.75 28.59
CA HIS A 78 14.09 -9.84 29.41
C HIS A 78 13.25 -9.14 30.49
N VAL A 79 12.08 -8.59 30.12
CA VAL A 79 11.18 -7.90 31.06
C VAL A 79 10.68 -8.85 32.16
N ARG A 80 10.46 -10.12 31.83
CA ARG A 80 10.06 -11.13 32.81
C ARG A 80 11.14 -11.39 33.87
N GLU A 81 12.41 -11.29 33.49
CA GLU A 81 13.57 -11.55 34.36
C GLU A 81 14.06 -10.29 35.08
N CYS A 82 13.93 -9.11 34.45
CA CYS A 82 14.45 -7.83 34.96
C CYS A 82 13.32 -6.96 35.56
N GLY A 83 13.31 -6.84 36.90
CA GLY A 83 12.31 -6.04 37.62
C GLY A 83 12.28 -4.56 37.25
N ALA A 84 13.43 -3.94 36.95
CA ALA A 84 13.50 -2.53 36.54
C ALA A 84 12.82 -2.31 35.17
N CYS A 85 13.08 -3.19 34.20
CA CYS A 85 12.45 -3.14 32.89
C CYS A 85 10.94 -3.43 32.95
N ARG A 86 10.50 -4.26 33.90
CA ARG A 86 9.07 -4.49 34.17
C ARG A 86 8.37 -3.22 34.66
N VAL A 87 8.93 -2.53 35.65
CA VAL A 87 8.38 -1.26 36.15
C VAL A 87 8.30 -0.22 35.04
N GLN A 88 9.32 -0.14 34.18
CA GLN A 88 9.32 0.76 33.03
C GLN A 88 8.18 0.43 32.05
N LEU A 89 7.99 -0.86 31.73
CA LEU A 89 6.91 -1.31 30.85
C LEU A 89 5.53 -0.98 31.44
N GLU A 90 5.31 -1.28 32.72
CA GLU A 90 4.06 -0.97 33.43
C GLU A 90 3.78 0.53 33.45
N THR A 91 4.81 1.36 33.64
CA THR A 91 4.69 2.83 33.58
C THR A 91 4.24 3.32 32.22
N LEU A 92 4.84 2.79 31.14
CA LEU A 92 4.42 3.11 29.77
C LEU A 92 2.99 2.62 29.49
N GLN A 93 2.65 1.39 29.89
CA GLN A 93 1.30 0.85 29.72
C GLN A 93 0.24 1.69 30.45
N ALA A 94 0.55 2.15 31.67
CA ALA A 94 -0.33 3.05 32.42
C ALA A 94 -0.51 4.40 31.68
N LEU A 95 0.56 4.95 31.10
CA LEU A 95 0.46 6.16 30.28
C LEU A 95 -0.43 5.95 29.06
N TYR A 96 -0.25 4.85 28.31
CA TYR A 96 -1.10 4.51 27.16
C TYR A 96 -2.57 4.34 27.56
N ALA A 97 -2.85 3.71 28.70
CA ALA A 97 -4.21 3.58 29.22
C ALA A 97 -4.84 4.96 29.48
N ARG A 98 -4.10 5.88 30.12
CA ARG A 98 -4.58 7.26 30.35
C ARG A 98 -4.80 8.05 29.08
N LEU A 99 -3.93 7.89 28.09
CA LEU A 99 -4.13 8.52 26.77
C LEU A 99 -5.34 7.92 26.04
N GLY A 100 -5.59 6.62 26.20
CA GLY A 100 -6.78 5.94 25.66
C GLY A 100 -8.09 6.33 26.33
N GLU A 101 -8.05 6.81 27.57
CA GLU A 101 -9.21 7.35 28.30
C GLU A 101 -9.60 8.77 27.85
N MET A 102 -8.76 9.44 27.04
CA MET A 102 -9.07 10.78 26.56
C MET A 102 -10.31 10.76 25.65
N PRO A 103 -11.23 11.72 25.80
CA PRO A 103 -12.44 11.75 24.98
C PRO A 103 -12.05 11.92 23.50
N PRO A 104 -12.71 11.19 22.58
CA PRO A 104 -12.52 11.43 21.16
C PRO A 104 -12.94 12.86 20.84
N ILE A 105 -12.07 13.59 20.17
CA ILE A 105 -12.38 14.93 19.69
C ILE A 105 -12.97 14.78 18.29
N GLU A 106 -14.26 15.09 18.16
CA GLU A 106 -14.90 15.14 16.86
C GLU A 106 -14.25 16.21 15.98
N ALA A 107 -13.97 15.83 14.73
CA ALA A 107 -13.48 16.80 13.76
C ALA A 107 -14.60 17.81 13.44
N PRO A 108 -14.27 19.09 13.20
CA PRO A 108 -15.24 20.05 12.70
C PRO A 108 -15.93 19.53 11.44
N ALA A 109 -17.22 19.81 11.27
CA ALA A 109 -18.00 19.32 10.12
C ALA A 109 -17.43 19.76 8.75
N ASP A 110 -16.67 20.86 8.72
CA ASP A 110 -16.01 21.41 7.55
C ASP A 110 -14.55 20.97 7.39
N PHE A 111 -14.02 20.12 8.27
CA PHE A 111 -12.62 19.70 8.30
C PHE A 111 -12.17 19.11 6.96
N ASP A 112 -12.93 18.15 6.42
CA ASP A 112 -12.63 17.50 5.15
C ASP A 112 -12.64 18.50 3.99
N ALA A 113 -13.64 19.38 3.94
CA ALA A 113 -13.74 20.42 2.93
C ALA A 113 -12.55 21.38 2.98
N ARG A 114 -12.12 21.77 4.18
CA ARG A 114 -10.97 22.65 4.40
C ARG A 114 -9.66 21.98 4.02
N ILE A 115 -9.47 20.70 4.35
CA ILE A 115 -8.29 19.94 3.92
C ILE A 115 -8.28 19.86 2.39
N LEU A 116 -9.38 19.47 1.76
CA LEU A 116 -9.45 19.33 0.31
C LEU A 116 -9.23 20.66 -0.42
N ALA A 117 -9.72 21.77 0.14
CA ALA A 117 -9.44 23.11 -0.38
C ALA A 117 -7.98 23.54 -0.20
N ALA A 118 -7.34 23.12 0.90
CA ALA A 118 -5.95 23.43 1.18
C ALA A 118 -4.96 22.56 0.40
N VAL A 119 -5.36 21.38 -0.08
CA VAL A 119 -4.50 20.50 -0.88
C VAL A 119 -4.30 21.14 -2.26
N PRO A 120 -3.07 21.53 -2.63
CA PRO A 120 -2.79 22.01 -3.98
C PRO A 120 -2.90 20.84 -4.96
N TYR A 121 -4.06 20.73 -5.61
CA TYR A 121 -4.38 19.60 -6.49
C TYR A 121 -3.36 19.43 -7.63
N GLU A 122 -2.77 20.52 -8.10
CA GLU A 122 -1.70 20.48 -9.11
C GLU A 122 -0.44 19.77 -8.60
N ASN A 123 0.00 20.03 -7.38
CA ASN A 123 1.13 19.32 -6.78
C ASN A 123 0.79 17.84 -6.58
N TYR A 124 -0.45 17.53 -6.21
CA TYR A 124 -0.92 16.15 -6.12
C TYR A 124 -0.83 15.46 -7.49
N ARG A 125 -1.32 16.09 -8.57
CA ARG A 125 -1.21 15.53 -9.94
C ARG A 125 0.25 15.37 -10.39
N ALA A 126 1.12 16.34 -10.09
CA ALA A 126 2.54 16.26 -10.41
C ALA A 126 3.23 15.06 -9.73
N MET A 127 2.73 14.62 -8.57
CA MET A 127 3.20 13.44 -7.84
C MET A 127 2.59 12.11 -8.34
N ALA A 128 1.72 12.12 -9.36
CA ALA A 128 1.13 10.91 -9.95
C ALA A 128 2.16 9.84 -10.39
N PRO A 129 3.27 10.15 -11.10
CA PRO A 129 4.21 9.13 -11.57
C PRO A 129 4.94 8.39 -10.43
N LEU A 130 5.09 9.02 -9.26
CA LEU A 130 5.69 8.36 -8.09
C LEU A 130 4.72 7.40 -7.40
N ARG A 131 3.41 7.64 -7.55
CA ARG A 131 2.34 6.90 -6.87
C ARG A 131 1.74 5.81 -7.75
N SER A 132 1.70 6.02 -9.06
CA SER A 132 1.14 5.08 -10.04
C SER A 132 1.69 3.66 -9.98
N PRO A 133 2.99 3.38 -9.70
CA PRO A 133 3.46 2.00 -9.59
C PRO A 133 2.99 1.30 -8.30
N ARG A 134 2.61 2.06 -7.27
CA ARG A 134 2.26 1.54 -5.94
C ARG A 134 0.74 1.47 -5.73
N VAL A 135 0.04 2.50 -6.20
CA VAL A 135 -1.43 2.58 -6.22
C VAL A 135 -1.82 3.04 -7.63
N PRO A 136 -2.11 2.10 -8.53
CA PRO A 136 -2.58 2.40 -9.89
C PRO A 136 -3.94 3.08 -9.80
N VAL A 137 -3.93 4.40 -9.85
CA VAL A 137 -5.14 5.22 -9.89
C VAL A 137 -5.69 5.15 -11.32
N LEU A 138 -6.60 4.21 -11.55
CA LEU A 138 -7.38 4.13 -12.80
C LEU A 138 -8.44 5.23 -12.78
N LEU A 139 -8.03 6.49 -13.00
CA LEU A 139 -8.97 7.58 -13.19
C LEU A 139 -9.68 7.37 -14.52
N GLU A 140 -10.99 7.18 -14.43
CA GLU A 140 -11.88 6.91 -15.55
C GLU A 140 -11.77 7.95 -16.66
N GLN A 141 -11.36 9.17 -16.30
CA GLN A 141 -11.26 10.37 -17.14
C GLN A 141 -10.07 10.39 -18.11
N GLU A 142 -8.95 9.71 -17.83
CA GLU A 142 -7.73 9.83 -18.65
C GLU A 142 -7.65 8.86 -19.84
N SER A 143 -8.46 7.80 -19.88
CA SER A 143 -8.34 6.77 -20.94
C SER A 143 -9.26 6.95 -22.15
N LEU A 144 -10.32 7.74 -22.05
CA LEU A 144 -11.28 7.98 -23.16
C LEU A 144 -11.59 9.48 -23.31
N PRO A 145 -11.70 10.00 -24.54
CA PRO A 145 -12.18 11.36 -24.76
C PRO A 145 -13.60 11.58 -24.20
N ALA A 146 -13.90 12.78 -23.72
CA ALA A 146 -15.20 13.11 -23.13
C ALA A 146 -16.39 12.86 -24.09
N TRP A 147 -16.19 13.12 -25.39
CA TRP A 147 -17.22 12.88 -26.41
C TRP A 147 -17.57 11.40 -26.54
N LEU A 148 -16.61 10.48 -26.40
CA LEU A 148 -16.83 9.03 -26.48
C LEU A 148 -17.69 8.49 -25.31
N ARG A 149 -17.59 9.13 -24.13
CA ARG A 149 -18.40 8.78 -22.95
C ARG A 149 -19.79 9.39 -22.96
N SER A 150 -20.02 10.43 -23.76
CA SER A 150 -21.30 11.13 -23.77
C SER A 150 -22.44 10.16 -24.13
N ARG A 151 -23.55 10.24 -23.38
CA ARG A 151 -24.72 9.37 -23.60
C ARG A 151 -25.26 9.54 -25.02
N SER A 152 -25.19 10.76 -25.55
CA SER A 152 -25.62 11.09 -26.91
C SER A 152 -24.82 10.36 -27.97
N VAL A 153 -23.48 10.39 -27.92
CA VAL A 153 -22.64 9.68 -28.91
C VAL A 153 -22.85 8.18 -28.86
N ARG A 154 -23.02 7.61 -27.66
CA ARG A 154 -23.31 6.17 -27.50
C ARG A 154 -24.66 5.78 -28.08
N LEU A 155 -25.71 6.56 -27.81
CA LEU A 155 -27.04 6.30 -28.35
C LEU A 155 -27.03 6.42 -29.88
N VAL A 156 -26.46 7.50 -30.42
CA VAL A 156 -26.37 7.72 -31.87
C VAL A 156 -25.60 6.58 -32.55
N GLY A 157 -24.47 6.14 -31.99
CA GLY A 157 -23.70 5.02 -32.51
C GLY A 157 -24.50 3.70 -32.52
N LEU A 158 -25.19 3.38 -31.41
CA LEU A 158 -26.03 2.18 -31.32
C LEU A 158 -27.22 2.22 -32.29
N PHE A 159 -27.87 3.37 -32.44
CA PHE A 159 -28.95 3.55 -33.40
C PHE A 159 -28.46 3.38 -34.84
N ALA A 160 -27.32 3.98 -35.20
CA ALA A 160 -26.71 3.80 -36.52
C ALA A 160 -26.34 2.34 -36.79
N ALA A 161 -25.81 1.63 -35.79
CA ALA A 161 -25.49 0.21 -35.92
C ALA A 161 -26.74 -0.66 -36.09
N ALA A 162 -27.79 -0.41 -35.32
CA ALA A 162 -29.07 -1.13 -35.43
C ALA A 162 -29.74 -0.87 -36.80
N ALA A 163 -29.73 0.38 -37.28
CA ALA A 163 -30.26 0.74 -38.60
C ALA A 163 -29.48 0.04 -39.72
N ALA A 164 -28.14 -0.02 -39.64
CA ALA A 164 -27.31 -0.70 -40.63
C ALA A 164 -27.56 -2.22 -40.66
N LEU A 165 -27.71 -2.85 -39.49
CA LEU A 165 -28.02 -4.28 -39.39
C LEU A 165 -29.42 -4.62 -39.92
N THR A 166 -30.41 -3.78 -39.64
CA THR A 166 -31.78 -3.97 -40.15
C THR A 166 -31.87 -3.76 -41.66
N ALA A 167 -31.15 -2.78 -42.21
CA ALA A 167 -31.04 -2.56 -43.65
C ALA A 167 -30.33 -3.73 -44.37
N ALA A 168 -29.31 -4.33 -43.73
CA ALA A 168 -28.65 -5.52 -44.26
C ALA A 168 -29.56 -6.76 -44.23
N ALA A 169 -30.28 -6.97 -43.12
CA ALA A 169 -31.18 -8.11 -42.96
C ALA A 169 -32.40 -8.07 -43.91
N SER A 170 -32.88 -6.86 -44.23
CA SER A 170 -33.98 -6.63 -45.18
C SER A 170 -33.54 -6.66 -46.64
N GLY A 171 -32.24 -6.82 -46.92
CA GLY A 171 -31.70 -6.82 -48.29
C GLY A 171 -31.69 -5.45 -48.96
N VAL A 172 -32.09 -4.39 -48.24
CA VAL A 172 -32.11 -3.00 -48.73
C VAL A 172 -30.70 -2.46 -48.95
N ALA A 173 -29.74 -2.94 -48.15
CA ALA A 173 -28.32 -2.62 -48.28
C ALA A 173 -27.48 -3.89 -48.23
N ALA A 174 -26.96 -4.33 -49.38
CA ALA A 174 -25.98 -5.41 -49.44
C ALA A 174 -24.55 -4.83 -49.51
N GLY A 175 -23.63 -5.42 -48.77
CA GLY A 175 -22.20 -5.18 -48.93
C GLY A 175 -21.46 -4.77 -47.65
N THR A 176 -20.16 -4.55 -47.81
CA THR A 176 -19.21 -4.20 -46.74
C THR A 176 -19.57 -2.90 -46.03
N ALA A 177 -20.27 -1.97 -46.71
CA ALA A 177 -20.68 -0.69 -46.15
C ALA A 177 -21.58 -0.83 -44.90
N ALA A 178 -22.59 -1.71 -44.92
CA ALA A 178 -23.47 -1.92 -43.77
C ALA A 178 -22.70 -2.44 -42.55
N TRP A 179 -21.75 -3.36 -42.77
CA TRP A 179 -20.89 -3.89 -41.73
C TRP A 179 -19.94 -2.84 -41.16
N THR A 180 -19.40 -1.93 -41.99
CA THR A 180 -18.54 -0.83 -41.49
C THR A 180 -19.31 0.14 -40.60
N VAL A 181 -20.55 0.50 -40.97
CA VAL A 181 -21.38 1.40 -40.16
C VAL A 181 -21.78 0.74 -38.84
N ALA A 182 -22.14 -0.55 -38.86
CA ALA A 182 -22.41 -1.31 -37.64
C ALA A 182 -21.18 -1.42 -36.72
N GLY A 183 -20.00 -1.65 -37.29
CA GLY A 183 -18.74 -1.70 -36.54
C GLY A 183 -18.41 -0.36 -35.89
N VAL A 184 -18.45 0.73 -36.65
CA VAL A 184 -18.13 2.08 -36.16
C VAL A 184 -19.16 2.55 -35.13
N GLY A 185 -20.45 2.27 -35.34
CA GLY A 185 -21.51 2.63 -34.39
C GLY A 185 -21.39 1.93 -33.03
N CYS A 186 -20.87 0.70 -33.00
CA CYS A 186 -20.65 -0.06 -31.76
C CYS A 186 -19.36 0.34 -31.01
N LEU A 187 -18.41 1.04 -31.64
CA LEU A 187 -17.11 1.38 -31.04
C LEU A 187 -17.20 2.11 -29.69
N PRO A 188 -18.05 3.15 -29.50
CA PRO A 188 -18.13 3.86 -28.23
C PRO A 188 -18.58 2.96 -27.07
N GLU A 189 -19.59 2.11 -27.31
CA GLU A 189 -20.14 1.20 -26.31
C GLU A 189 -19.15 0.07 -25.98
N LEU A 190 -18.51 -0.52 -26.99
CA LEU A 190 -17.48 -1.54 -26.81
C LEU A 190 -16.28 -1.00 -26.03
N SER A 191 -15.85 0.23 -26.32
CA SER A 191 -14.73 0.88 -25.62
C SER A 191 -15.02 1.05 -24.12
N VAL A 192 -16.22 1.53 -23.77
CA VAL A 192 -16.64 1.70 -22.37
C VAL A 192 -16.76 0.35 -21.66
N ARG A 193 -17.32 -0.67 -22.32
CA ARG A 193 -17.44 -2.03 -21.74
C ARG A 193 -16.07 -2.70 -21.55
N LEU A 194 -15.16 -2.55 -22.51
CA LEU A 194 -13.81 -3.10 -22.44
C LEU A 194 -13.00 -2.43 -21.32
N GLN A 195 -13.13 -1.11 -21.14
CA GLN A 195 -12.52 -0.40 -20.01
C GLN A 195 -13.05 -0.90 -18.65
N ASN A 196 -14.36 -1.09 -18.53
CA ASN A 196 -14.95 -1.63 -17.31
C ASN A 196 -14.48 -3.07 -17.02
N LEU A 197 -14.34 -3.90 -18.05
CA LEU A 197 -13.85 -5.27 -17.92
C LEU A 197 -12.37 -5.30 -17.49
N THR A 198 -11.51 -4.53 -18.16
CA THR A 198 -10.08 -4.43 -17.83
C THR A 198 -9.88 -3.93 -16.41
N ARG A 199 -10.64 -2.94 -15.95
CA ARG A 199 -10.64 -2.50 -14.56
C ARG A 199 -10.99 -3.61 -13.58
N ARG A 200 -12.05 -4.38 -13.84
CA ARG A 200 -12.47 -5.50 -12.97
C ARG A 200 -11.39 -6.58 -12.88
N VAL A 201 -10.81 -6.96 -14.02
CA VAL A 201 -9.73 -7.95 -14.08
C VAL A 201 -8.50 -7.44 -13.33
N TYR A 202 -8.13 -6.19 -13.54
CA TYR A 202 -6.98 -5.56 -12.90
C TYR A 202 -7.10 -5.47 -11.37
N VAL A 203 -8.25 -5.03 -10.87
CA VAL A 203 -8.50 -5.00 -9.42
C VAL A 203 -8.46 -6.42 -8.85
N ALA A 204 -9.05 -7.40 -9.54
CA ALA A 204 -9.03 -8.80 -9.10
C ALA A 204 -7.62 -9.40 -9.08
N THR A 205 -6.74 -9.04 -10.02
CA THR A 205 -5.36 -9.53 -10.06
C THR A 205 -4.48 -8.85 -9.02
N VAL A 206 -4.56 -7.52 -8.87
CA VAL A 206 -3.79 -6.77 -7.86
C VAL A 206 -4.17 -7.22 -6.45
N HIS A 207 -5.46 -7.39 -6.16
CA HIS A 207 -5.91 -7.80 -4.82
C HIS A 207 -5.43 -9.21 -4.43
N ARG A 208 -5.15 -10.09 -5.40
CA ARG A 208 -4.54 -11.41 -5.16
C ARG A 208 -3.03 -11.36 -4.92
N SER A 209 -2.36 -10.28 -5.35
CA SER A 209 -0.91 -10.14 -5.28
C SER A 209 -0.40 -9.52 -3.97
N ILE A 210 -1.29 -8.98 -3.14
CA ILE A 210 -0.95 -8.41 -1.84
C ILE A 210 -0.94 -9.56 -0.82
N PRO A 211 0.24 -9.99 -0.31
CA PRO A 211 0.29 -10.96 0.77
C PRO A 211 -0.38 -10.36 2.00
N ARG A 212 -1.38 -11.08 2.54
CA ARG A 212 -1.99 -10.77 3.85
C ARG A 212 -1.01 -11.06 4.97
#